data_AF-A0A967F4C8-F1
#
_entry.id   AF-A0A967F4C8-F1
#
_cell.length_a   1.000
_cell.length_b   1.000
_cell.length_c   1.000
_cell.angle_alpha   90.00
_cell.angle_beta   90.00
_cell.angle_gamma   90.00
#
_symmetry.space_group_name_H-M   'P 1'
#
loop_
_entity.id
_entity.type
_entity.pdbx_description
1 polymer ?
#
loop_
_entity_poly.entity_id
_entity_poly.type
_entity_poly.pdbx_seq_one_letter_code
_entity_poly.pdbx_strand_id
1 'polypeptide(L)'
;MTYTQEGRVKLFLGGPLGLATSPVWHQDGGQPLALFADAVGPAGDVNGDGRVDLLLGTALYDMDTVDEGTVFVYLNTCGTVDFDGDGLAAAADPL
;
A
#
# COMPACT_ATOMS: atom_id res chain seq x y z
N MET A 1 -5.45 -9.46 -17.00
CA MET A 1 -5.39 -8.59 -18.20
C MET A 1 -4.54 -7.40 -17.81
N THR A 2 -3.55 -7.02 -18.59
CA THR A 2 -2.81 -5.77 -18.42
C THR A 2 -3.24 -4.81 -19.51
N TYR A 3 -3.46 -3.55 -19.14
CA TYR A 3 -3.87 -2.49 -20.04
C TYR A 3 -2.69 -1.55 -20.32
N THR A 4 -2.62 -1.02 -21.54
CA THR A 4 -1.70 0.09 -21.82
C THR A 4 -2.14 1.32 -21.03
N GLN A 5 -1.20 2.00 -20.35
CA GLN A 5 -1.47 3.24 -19.60
C GLN A 5 -2.40 3.09 -18.38
N GLU A 6 -2.43 1.91 -17.74
CA GLU A 6 -3.18 1.73 -16.50
C GLU A 6 -2.48 2.22 -15.23
N GLY A 7 -1.19 2.55 -15.31
CA GLY A 7 -0.40 2.88 -14.14
C GLY A 7 -0.11 1.66 -13.24
N ARG A 8 0.88 1.80 -12.36
CA ARG A 8 1.26 0.77 -11.39
C ARG A 8 1.93 1.42 -10.19
N VAL A 9 1.59 0.97 -8.98
CA VAL A 9 2.36 1.24 -7.76
C VAL A 9 3.24 0.04 -7.41
N LYS A 10 4.42 0.28 -6.84
CA LYS A 10 5.35 -0.76 -6.36
C LYS A 10 5.88 -0.38 -4.99
N LEU A 11 5.87 -1.33 -4.06
CA LEU A 11 6.47 -1.19 -2.72
C LEU A 11 7.87 -1.79 -2.71
N PHE A 12 8.86 -0.96 -2.40
CA PHE A 12 10.23 -1.37 -2.14
C PHE A 12 10.54 -1.14 -0.66
N LEU A 13 11.00 -2.17 0.03
CA LEU A 13 11.35 -2.05 1.44
C LEU A 13 12.69 -1.32 1.61
N GLY A 14 12.77 -0.43 2.59
CA GLY A 14 14.04 0.11 3.07
C GLY A 14 14.65 -0.82 4.13
N GLY A 15 15.98 -0.78 4.26
CA GLY A 15 16.69 -1.49 5.30
C GLY A 15 18.08 -0.89 5.58
N PRO A 16 18.86 -1.51 6.49
CA PRO A 16 20.18 -1.01 6.89
C PRO A 16 21.20 -0.90 5.75
N LEU A 17 20.98 -1.67 4.68
CA LEU A 17 21.81 -1.67 3.47
C LEU A 17 21.21 -0.83 2.33
N GLY A 18 20.13 -0.08 2.60
CA GLY A 18 19.45 0.77 1.62
C GLY A 18 18.12 0.20 1.14
N LEU A 19 17.67 0.67 -0.03
CA LEU A 19 16.42 0.29 -0.66
C LEU A 19 16.53 -1.07 -1.36
N ALA A 20 15.51 -1.91 -1.22
CA ALA A 20 15.40 -3.16 -1.96
C ALA A 20 15.44 -2.92 -3.48
N THR A 21 16.06 -3.83 -4.23
CA THR A 21 16.16 -3.75 -5.70
C THR A 21 14.99 -4.40 -6.42
N SER A 22 14.23 -5.24 -5.72
CA SER A 22 12.96 -5.82 -6.19
C SER A 22 11.81 -5.33 -5.32
N PRO A 23 10.63 -5.07 -5.92
CA PRO A 23 9.46 -4.72 -5.14
C PRO A 23 8.94 -5.95 -4.40
N VAL A 24 8.53 -5.78 -3.15
CA VAL A 24 7.88 -6.83 -2.36
C VAL A 24 6.39 -6.95 -2.67
N TRP A 25 5.81 -5.88 -3.20
CA TRP A 25 4.42 -5.83 -3.60
C TRP A 25 4.24 -4.82 -4.75
N HIS A 26 3.23 -5.05 -5.58
CA HIS A 26 2.80 -4.09 -6.59
C HIS A 26 1.31 -4.25 -6.87
N GLN A 27 0.72 -3.19 -7.42
CA GLN A 27 -0.65 -3.21 -7.91
C GLN A 27 -0.74 -2.49 -9.25
N ASP A 28 -1.38 -3.15 -10.21
CA ASP A 28 -1.75 -2.58 -11.51
C ASP A 28 -3.11 -1.88 -11.41
N GLY A 29 -3.28 -0.78 -12.15
CA GLY A 29 -4.47 0.05 -12.04
C GLY A 29 -5.75 -0.53 -12.63
N GLY A 30 -5.66 -1.45 -13.60
CA GLY A 30 -6.82 -2.16 -14.14
C GLY A 30 -7.74 -1.33 -15.03
N GLN A 31 -7.46 -0.04 -15.25
CA GLN A 31 -8.20 0.86 -16.14
C GLN A 31 -7.21 1.77 -16.89
N PRO A 32 -7.22 1.78 -18.24
CA PRO A 32 -6.42 2.72 -19.02
C PRO A 32 -6.76 4.18 -18.67
N LEU A 33 -5.75 5.04 -18.65
CA LEU A 33 -5.89 6.51 -18.50
C LEU A 33 -6.50 6.98 -17.17
N ALA A 34 -6.75 6.09 -16.22
CA ALA A 34 -7.39 6.43 -14.94
C ALA A 34 -6.52 7.27 -13.98
N LEU A 35 -5.24 7.49 -14.32
CA LEU A 35 -4.24 8.11 -13.44
C LEU A 35 -4.05 7.32 -12.13
N PHE A 36 -3.93 5.99 -12.25
CA PHE A 36 -3.77 5.11 -11.09
C PHE A 36 -2.54 5.47 -10.24
N ALA A 37 -2.78 5.64 -8.94
CA ALA A 37 -1.80 6.03 -7.94
C ALA A 37 -1.10 7.36 -8.25
N ASP A 38 -1.83 8.35 -8.78
CA ASP A 38 -1.34 9.72 -9.01
C ASP A 38 -1.09 10.49 -7.71
N ALA A 39 -1.76 10.09 -6.64
CA ALA A 39 -1.48 10.50 -5.26
C ALA A 39 -1.28 9.26 -4.37
N VAL A 40 -0.25 9.32 -3.50
CA VAL A 40 0.07 8.24 -2.54
C VAL A 40 0.32 8.86 -1.17
N GLY A 41 -0.24 8.28 -0.11
CA GLY A 41 -0.02 8.76 1.25
C GLY A 41 -0.32 7.72 2.33
N PRO A 42 0.18 7.92 3.57
CA PRO A 42 -0.15 7.06 4.69
C PRO A 42 -1.62 7.24 5.09
N ALA A 43 -2.33 6.14 5.31
CA ALA A 43 -3.70 6.14 5.83
C ALA A 43 -3.74 6.18 7.38
N GLY A 44 -2.62 5.84 8.03
CA GLY A 44 -2.60 5.45 9.43
C GLY A 44 -3.03 3.99 9.59
N ASP A 45 -3.19 3.52 10.81
CA ASP A 45 -3.76 2.21 11.12
C ASP A 45 -5.28 2.30 11.09
N VAL A 46 -5.91 1.95 9.96
CA VAL A 46 -7.35 2.14 9.75
C VAL A 46 -8.18 0.95 10.22
N ASN A 47 -7.55 -0.22 10.41
CA ASN A 47 -8.21 -1.45 10.85
C ASN A 47 -7.91 -1.82 12.32
N GLY A 48 -6.99 -1.11 12.99
CA GLY A 48 -6.64 -1.29 14.39
C GLY A 48 -5.68 -2.45 14.65
N ASP A 49 -4.87 -2.84 13.68
CA ASP A 49 -3.94 -3.98 13.80
C ASP A 49 -2.51 -3.59 14.23
N GLY A 50 -2.29 -2.30 14.49
CA GLY A 50 -1.01 -1.73 14.89
C GLY A 50 -0.09 -1.38 13.72
N ARG A 51 -0.58 -1.38 12.47
CA ARG A 51 0.23 -1.13 11.27
C ARG A 51 -0.31 0.04 10.47
N VAL A 52 0.59 0.84 9.92
CA VAL A 52 0.19 1.94 9.02
C VAL A 52 -0.20 1.36 7.65
N ASP A 53 -1.42 1.65 7.24
CA ASP A 53 -2.01 1.35 5.94
C ASP A 53 -1.72 2.44 4.89
N LEU A 54 -2.05 2.17 3.64
CA LEU A 54 -1.71 3.02 2.48
C LEU A 54 -2.96 3.51 1.73
N LEU A 55 -2.96 4.79 1.35
CA LEU A 55 -3.94 5.38 0.42
C LEU A 55 -3.33 5.53 -0.98
N LEU A 56 -4.08 5.12 -1.99
CA LEU A 56 -3.79 5.39 -3.40
C LEU A 56 -4.95 6.16 -4.04
N GLY A 57 -4.71 7.40 -4.45
CA GLY A 57 -5.62 8.19 -5.27
C GLY A 57 -5.56 7.77 -6.73
N THR A 58 -6.70 7.75 -7.39
CA THR A 58 -6.83 7.53 -8.83
C THR A 58 -7.84 8.51 -9.36
N ALA A 59 -7.40 9.65 -9.89
CA ALA A 59 -8.27 10.79 -10.16
C ALA A 59 -9.34 10.56 -11.24
N LEU A 60 -9.14 9.59 -12.14
CA LEU A 60 -10.04 9.31 -13.28
C LEU A 60 -10.48 7.82 -13.29
N TYR A 61 -10.61 7.20 -12.12
CA TYR A 61 -11.16 5.84 -12.03
C TYR A 61 -12.67 5.86 -12.27
N ASP A 62 -13.17 4.91 -13.04
CA ASP A 62 -14.59 4.72 -13.32
C ASP A 62 -15.17 3.70 -12.34
N MET A 63 -16.20 4.09 -11.58
CA MET A 63 -17.01 3.15 -10.81
C MET A 63 -18.48 3.23 -11.23
N ASP A 64 -19.22 4.14 -10.61
CA ASP A 64 -20.65 4.30 -10.86
C ASP A 64 -20.92 5.29 -12.01
N THR A 65 -20.00 6.22 -12.27
CA THR A 65 -20.05 7.12 -13.42
C THR A 65 -18.68 7.13 -14.16
N VAL A 66 -18.42 8.11 -15.03
CA VAL A 66 -17.14 8.24 -15.76
C VAL A 66 -16.26 9.30 -15.10
N ASP A 67 -15.01 8.94 -14.80
CA ASP A 67 -13.94 9.80 -14.29
C ASP A 67 -14.20 10.44 -12.91
N GLU A 68 -14.95 9.80 -12.00
CA GLU A 68 -15.19 10.35 -10.64
C GLU A 68 -13.93 10.36 -9.79
N GLY A 69 -13.04 9.45 -10.13
CA GLY A 69 -11.91 9.11 -9.30
C GLY A 69 -12.30 8.24 -8.11
N THR A 70 -11.28 7.65 -7.50
CA THR A 70 -11.42 6.77 -6.34
C THR A 70 -10.17 6.85 -5.49
N VAL A 71 -10.34 6.66 -4.18
CA VAL A 71 -9.23 6.39 -3.26
C VAL A 71 -9.34 4.95 -2.79
N PHE A 72 -8.28 4.18 -3.03
CA PHE A 72 -8.14 2.82 -2.53
C PHE A 72 -7.35 2.81 -1.22
N VAL A 73 -7.83 2.02 -0.25
CA VAL A 73 -7.09 1.73 0.99
C VAL A 73 -6.47 0.34 0.85
N TYR A 74 -5.16 0.23 1.05
CA TYR A 74 -4.44 -1.04 1.09
C TYR A 74 -4.00 -1.30 2.52
N LEU A 75 -4.55 -2.37 3.10
CA LEU A 75 -4.20 -2.81 4.45
C LEU A 75 -2.80 -3.43 4.45
N ASN A 76 -1.98 -3.00 5.41
CA ASN A 76 -0.66 -3.55 5.57
C ASN A 76 -0.72 -4.86 6.37
N THR A 77 -0.82 -5.99 5.66
CA THR A 77 -0.84 -7.32 6.31
C THR A 77 0.56 -7.87 6.60
N CYS A 78 1.63 -7.12 6.33
CA CYS A 78 3.00 -7.58 6.60
C CYS A 78 3.28 -7.45 8.09
N GLY A 79 3.64 -8.58 8.73
CA GLY A 79 3.94 -8.75 10.16
C GLY A 79 5.02 -7.83 10.76
N THR A 80 5.12 -7.83 12.10
CA THR A 80 5.60 -6.79 13.06
C THR A 80 6.93 -6.11 12.73
N VAL A 81 7.00 -4.76 12.87
CA VAL A 81 8.27 -4.06 13.13
C VAL A 81 8.23 -3.63 14.58
N ASP A 82 8.94 -4.39 15.41
CA ASP A 82 9.16 -4.17 16.83
C ASP A 82 10.20 -3.04 17.04
N PHE A 83 9.97 -2.17 18.04
CA PHE A 83 10.81 -1.01 18.36
C PHE A 83 11.75 -1.20 19.58
N ASP A 84 11.57 -2.26 20.37
CA ASP A 84 12.42 -2.60 21.53
C ASP A 84 13.43 -3.73 21.24
N GLY A 85 13.23 -4.47 20.15
CA GLY A 85 14.21 -5.37 19.54
C GLY A 85 14.15 -6.83 19.99
N ASP A 86 13.07 -7.27 20.63
CA ASP A 86 12.90 -8.66 21.09
C ASP A 86 12.18 -9.59 20.09
N GLY A 87 11.56 -9.03 19.04
CA GLY A 87 11.01 -9.75 17.90
C GLY A 87 9.72 -10.52 18.16
N LEU A 88 8.96 -10.25 19.22
CA LEU A 88 7.70 -10.93 19.52
C LEU A 88 6.45 -10.11 19.09
N ALA A 89 5.38 -10.81 18.70
CA ALA A 89 4.05 -10.20 18.64
C ALA A 89 3.53 -10.03 20.09
N ALA A 90 2.71 -9.00 20.37
CA ALA A 90 2.22 -8.67 21.72
C ALA A 90 1.53 -9.83 22.51
N ALA A 91 1.22 -10.96 21.87
CA ALA A 91 0.69 -12.16 22.50
C ALA A 91 1.77 -13.08 23.14
N ALA A 92 3.06 -12.77 22.99
CA ALA A 92 4.16 -13.61 23.47
C ALA A 92 5.00 -13.00 24.61
N ASP A 93 4.59 -11.86 25.18
CA ASP A 93 5.32 -11.24 26.30
C ASP A 93 4.65 -11.52 27.66
N PRO A 94 5.27 -12.30 28.58
CA PRO A 94 4.82 -12.39 29.96
C PRO A 94 5.38 -11.22 30.79
N LEU A 95 4.53 -10.67 31.68
CA LEU A 95 4.85 -9.59 32.63
C LEU A 95 6.17 -9.76 33.38
#